data_AF-A0A0M8WF94-F1
#
_entry.id   AF-A0A0M8WF94-F1
#
_cell.length_a   1.000
_cell.length_b   1.000
_cell.length_c   1.000
_cell.angle_alpha   90.00
_cell.angle_beta   90.00
_cell.angle_gamma   90.00
#
_symmetry.space_group_name_H-M   'P 1'
#
loop_
_entity.id
_entity.type
_entity.pdbx_description
1 polymer ?
#
loop_
_entity_poly.entity_id
_entity_poly.type
_entity_poly.pdbx_seq_one_letter_code
_entity_poly.pdbx_strand_id
1 'polypeptide(L)'
;MGHLPQGQVTMYVCPPHRVRAVLEVLQDHGLAAIVNANQRQWLQLGDGFRGELPSDAVPALVSALVKAAPEAAFTAYAAPTYERGAGTTCSYVPDLGTFTAECDATGEVVLSPSVTAKPAGKPADVQQTLLGVPWRTAIAATAADIVTEPNLYIQYTYFRTWDHVVMDPANKSRIVLRTTDNWIIAGRGFTRAHHGTDLDEQSKADLVANNPSWNWAPESRITKTILYRLSSS
;
A
#
# COMPACT_ATOMS: atom_id res chain seq x y z
N MET A 1 -11.70 -29.51 -8.41
CA MET A 1 -11.41 -28.08 -8.63
C MET A 1 -9.92 -27.90 -8.46
N GLY A 2 -9.20 -27.44 -9.50
CA GLY A 2 -7.78 -27.12 -9.37
C GLY A 2 -7.63 -25.89 -8.47
N HIS A 3 -6.76 -25.97 -7.48
CA HIS A 3 -6.46 -24.82 -6.62
C HIS A 3 -5.70 -23.82 -7.48
N LEU A 4 -6.29 -22.64 -7.75
CA LEU A 4 -5.57 -21.60 -8.48
C LEU A 4 -4.36 -21.15 -7.64
N PRO A 5 -3.22 -20.83 -8.29
CA PRO A 5 -2.04 -20.33 -7.58
C PRO A 5 -2.37 -19.06 -6.80
N GLN A 6 -1.81 -18.96 -5.60
CA GLN A 6 -1.87 -17.75 -4.82
C GLN A 6 -1.00 -16.68 -5.49
N GLY A 7 -1.56 -15.50 -5.67
CA GLY A 7 -0.83 -14.30 -6.04
C GLY A 7 -0.92 -13.23 -4.97
N GLN A 8 -0.02 -12.28 -5.08
CA GLN A 8 -0.01 -11.10 -4.24
C GLN A 8 0.50 -9.90 -5.03
N VAL A 9 -0.05 -8.73 -4.74
CA VAL A 9 0.59 -7.45 -5.06
C VAL A 9 0.91 -6.74 -3.77
N THR A 10 2.13 -6.24 -3.62
CA THR A 10 2.50 -5.32 -2.55
C THR A 10 2.73 -3.95 -3.16
N MET A 11 1.99 -2.95 -2.67
CA MET A 11 2.18 -1.55 -3.04
C MET A 11 3.20 -0.94 -2.08
N TYR A 12 4.21 -0.24 -2.60
CA TYR A 12 5.20 0.48 -1.80
C TYR A 12 5.01 1.98 -1.88
N VAL A 13 4.66 2.49 -3.07
CA VAL A 13 4.34 3.90 -3.28
C VAL A 13 3.04 3.97 -4.06
N CYS A 14 2.14 4.85 -3.66
CA CYS A 14 0.95 5.19 -4.44
C CYS A 14 0.56 6.64 -4.14
N PRO A 15 0.42 7.52 -5.15
CA PRO A 15 -0.12 8.85 -4.91
C PRO A 15 -1.59 8.77 -4.44
N PRO A 16 -2.04 9.64 -3.52
CA PRO A 16 -3.42 9.67 -3.02
C PRO A 16 -4.49 9.61 -4.13
N HIS A 17 -4.33 10.42 -5.17
CA HIS A 17 -5.29 10.51 -6.29
C HIS A 17 -5.35 9.25 -7.18
N ARG A 18 -4.42 8.29 -7.01
CA ARG A 18 -4.37 7.02 -7.75
C ARG A 18 -4.98 5.85 -6.98
N VAL A 19 -5.22 5.99 -5.68
CA VAL A 19 -5.69 4.90 -4.79
C VAL A 19 -6.90 4.15 -5.37
N ARG A 20 -7.91 4.87 -5.87
CA ARG A 20 -9.11 4.24 -6.45
C ARG A 20 -8.78 3.38 -7.66
N ALA A 21 -8.05 3.94 -8.62
CA ALA A 21 -7.72 3.25 -9.86
C ALA A 21 -6.86 2.00 -9.59
N VAL A 22 -5.96 2.05 -8.62
CA VAL A 22 -5.19 0.88 -8.19
C VAL A 22 -6.10 -0.19 -7.57
N LEU A 23 -7.02 0.20 -6.68
CA LEU A 23 -7.95 -0.75 -6.04
C LEU A 23 -8.89 -1.43 -7.05
N GLU A 24 -9.37 -0.68 -8.06
CA GLU A 24 -10.15 -1.23 -9.17
C GLU A 24 -9.35 -2.30 -9.94
N VAL A 25 -8.10 -2.00 -10.31
CA VAL A 25 -7.23 -2.98 -10.99
C VAL A 25 -6.98 -4.23 -10.14
N LEU A 26 -6.73 -4.07 -8.84
CA LEU A 26 -6.52 -5.20 -7.93
C LEU A 26 -7.78 -6.06 -7.78
N GLN A 27 -8.97 -5.44 -7.78
CA GLN A 27 -10.25 -6.16 -7.74
C GLN A 27 -10.50 -6.93 -9.04
N ASP A 28 -10.29 -6.30 -10.19
CA ASP A 28 -10.49 -6.91 -11.51
C ASP A 28 -9.61 -8.16 -11.72
N HIS A 29 -8.47 -8.23 -11.02
CA HIS A 29 -7.56 -9.37 -11.03
C HIS A 29 -7.71 -10.31 -9.83
N GLY A 30 -8.77 -10.15 -9.02
CA GLY A 30 -9.08 -11.06 -7.91
C GLY A 30 -8.15 -11.00 -6.70
N LEU A 31 -7.26 -10.00 -6.61
CA LEU A 31 -6.29 -9.82 -5.52
C LEU A 31 -6.84 -9.05 -4.32
N ALA A 32 -8.01 -8.45 -4.49
CA ALA A 32 -8.71 -7.73 -3.46
C ALA A 32 -10.09 -8.36 -3.30
N ALA A 33 -10.21 -9.35 -2.43
CA ALA A 33 -11.49 -9.93 -1.99
C ALA A 33 -12.29 -8.93 -1.12
N ILE A 34 -12.26 -7.65 -1.48
CA ILE A 34 -13.00 -6.61 -0.81
C ILE A 34 -14.43 -6.76 -1.33
N VAL A 35 -15.35 -7.03 -0.41
CA VAL A 35 -16.78 -7.14 -0.70
C VAL A 35 -17.33 -5.87 -1.37
N ASN A 36 -16.61 -4.74 -1.34
CA ASN A 36 -16.87 -3.54 -2.14
C ASN A 36 -15.57 -2.70 -2.31
N ALA A 37 -14.83 -2.81 -3.43
CA ALA A 37 -13.73 -1.85 -3.67
C ALA A 37 -14.23 -0.40 -3.72
N ASN A 38 -15.49 -0.20 -4.12
CA ASN A 38 -16.19 1.09 -4.03
C ASN A 38 -16.25 1.69 -2.62
N GLN A 39 -16.08 0.88 -1.56
CA GLN A 39 -16.05 1.35 -0.17
C GLN A 39 -14.64 1.50 0.38
N ARG A 40 -13.65 0.77 -0.16
CA ARG A 40 -12.26 0.93 0.27
C ARG A 40 -11.66 2.10 -0.49
N GLN A 41 -11.34 3.16 0.24
CA GLN A 41 -10.77 4.38 -0.31
C GLN A 41 -9.32 4.58 0.16
N TRP A 42 -8.64 3.50 0.53
CA TRP A 42 -7.29 3.52 1.09
C TRP A 42 -6.49 2.25 0.76
N LEU A 43 -5.18 2.41 0.62
CA LEU A 43 -4.20 1.35 0.41
C LEU A 43 -3.27 1.26 1.62
N GLN A 44 -3.01 0.03 2.07
CA GLN A 44 -1.90 -0.25 2.97
C GLN A 44 -0.64 -0.43 2.12
N LEU A 45 0.37 0.40 2.33
CA LEU A 45 1.68 0.25 1.73
C LEU A 45 2.52 -0.73 2.55
N GLY A 46 3.33 -1.54 1.87
CA GLY A 46 4.15 -2.59 2.46
C GLY A 46 3.42 -3.92 2.68
N ASP A 47 2.09 -3.91 2.71
CA ASP A 47 1.29 -5.13 2.87
C ASP A 47 0.79 -5.69 1.54
N GLY A 48 0.70 -7.02 1.49
CA GLY A 48 0.28 -7.78 0.32
C GLY A 48 -1.24 -7.89 0.16
N PHE A 49 -1.74 -7.48 -1.01
CA PHE A 49 -3.08 -7.79 -1.51
C PHE A 49 -3.07 -9.18 -2.13
N ARG A 50 -3.69 -10.15 -1.46
CA ARG A 50 -3.63 -11.57 -1.83
C ARG A 50 -4.91 -12.05 -2.51
N GLY A 51 -4.75 -12.93 -3.48
CA GLY A 51 -5.87 -13.58 -4.16
C GLY A 51 -5.40 -14.70 -5.08
N GLU A 52 -6.29 -15.11 -5.97
CA GLU A 52 -5.96 -16.10 -7.00
C GLU A 52 -5.39 -15.38 -8.22
N LEU A 53 -4.13 -15.66 -8.57
CA LEU A 53 -3.47 -15.03 -9.71
C LEU A 53 -2.61 -16.06 -10.46
N PRO A 54 -3.02 -16.46 -11.67
CA PRO A 54 -2.18 -17.27 -12.55
C PRO A 54 -0.86 -16.57 -12.91
N SER A 55 0.24 -17.32 -13.02
CA SER A 55 1.56 -16.74 -13.33
C SER A 55 1.61 -16.00 -14.67
N ASP A 56 0.84 -16.44 -15.65
CA ASP A 56 0.67 -15.78 -16.95
C ASP A 56 -0.20 -14.50 -16.90
N ALA A 57 -0.91 -14.27 -15.80
CA ALA A 57 -1.68 -13.04 -15.59
C ALA A 57 -0.84 -11.90 -15.02
N VAL A 58 0.34 -12.18 -14.43
CA VAL A 58 1.22 -11.16 -13.84
C VAL A 58 1.58 -10.04 -14.83
N PRO A 59 1.98 -10.30 -16.09
CA PRO A 59 2.28 -9.23 -17.05
C PRO A 59 1.09 -8.32 -17.36
N ALA A 60 -0.12 -8.89 -17.47
CA ALA A 60 -1.33 -8.13 -17.73
C ALA A 60 -1.70 -7.22 -16.55
N LEU A 61 -1.62 -7.76 -15.32
CA LEU A 61 -1.82 -7.03 -14.08
C LEU A 61 -0.83 -5.86 -13.94
N VAL A 62 0.47 -6.12 -14.17
CA VAL A 62 1.52 -5.09 -14.10
C VAL A 62 1.24 -3.98 -15.10
N SER A 63 0.90 -4.31 -16.34
CA SER A 63 0.54 -3.33 -17.37
C SER A 63 -0.68 -2.48 -16.96
N ALA A 64 -1.71 -3.10 -16.39
CA ALA A 64 -2.88 -2.39 -15.88
C ALA A 64 -2.54 -1.45 -14.73
N LEU A 65 -1.72 -1.89 -13.77
CA LEU A 65 -1.26 -1.06 -12.65
C LEU A 65 -0.41 0.13 -13.10
N VAL A 66 0.56 -0.09 -14.00
CA VAL A 66 1.39 0.99 -14.58
C VAL A 66 0.53 2.01 -15.32
N LYS A 67 -0.48 1.55 -16.06
CA LYS A 67 -1.41 2.46 -16.75
C LYS A 67 -2.28 3.26 -15.77
N ALA A 68 -2.77 2.61 -14.72
CA ALA A 68 -3.63 3.25 -13.72
C ALA A 68 -2.87 4.26 -12.85
N ALA A 69 -1.63 3.93 -12.48
CA ALA A 69 -0.80 4.69 -11.54
C ALA A 69 0.69 4.61 -11.94
N PRO A 70 1.12 5.33 -12.99
CA PRO A 70 2.51 5.28 -13.46
C PRO A 70 3.51 5.84 -12.44
N GLU A 71 3.05 6.60 -11.45
CA GLU A 71 3.89 7.14 -10.38
C GLU A 71 3.98 6.20 -9.16
N ALA A 72 3.31 5.04 -9.19
CA ALA A 72 3.34 4.06 -8.12
C ALA A 72 4.56 3.14 -8.20
N ALA A 73 4.95 2.57 -7.06
CA ALA A 73 5.94 1.49 -6.99
C ALA A 73 5.31 0.26 -6.33
N PHE A 74 5.51 -0.92 -6.91
CA PHE A 74 4.87 -2.14 -6.45
C PHE A 74 5.63 -3.40 -6.90
N THR A 75 5.34 -4.52 -6.25
CA THR A 75 5.74 -5.86 -6.67
C THR A 75 4.49 -6.74 -6.80
N ALA A 76 4.31 -7.36 -7.96
CA ALA A 76 3.31 -8.38 -8.22
C ALA A 76 4.00 -9.74 -8.28
N TYR A 77 3.48 -10.75 -7.60
CA TYR A 77 3.96 -12.12 -7.74
C TYR A 77 2.80 -13.11 -7.85
N ALA A 78 3.07 -14.21 -8.55
CA ALA A 78 2.24 -15.40 -8.60
C ALA A 78 3.09 -16.61 -8.23
N ALA A 79 2.60 -17.42 -7.28
CA ALA A 79 3.29 -18.58 -6.78
C ALA A 79 3.50 -19.65 -7.88
N PRO A 80 4.58 -20.45 -7.79
CA PRO A 80 4.77 -21.64 -8.63
C PRO A 80 3.60 -22.61 -8.49
N THR A 81 3.35 -23.38 -9.55
CA THR A 81 2.43 -24.53 -9.51
C THR A 81 3.13 -25.78 -10.00
N TYR A 82 2.66 -26.94 -9.54
CA TYR A 82 3.18 -28.23 -10.00
C TYR A 82 3.11 -28.37 -11.53
N GLU A 83 2.06 -27.82 -12.15
CA GLU A 83 1.83 -27.92 -13.59
C GLU A 83 2.62 -26.91 -14.42
N ARG A 84 2.90 -25.71 -13.88
CA ARG A 84 3.49 -24.59 -14.64
C ARG A 84 4.92 -24.24 -14.24
N GLY A 85 5.49 -24.92 -13.25
CA GLY A 85 6.88 -24.72 -12.82
C GLY A 85 7.04 -23.51 -11.92
N ALA A 86 8.14 -22.77 -12.10
CA ALA A 86 8.51 -21.64 -11.25
C ALA A 86 7.43 -20.53 -11.23
N GLY A 87 7.38 -19.78 -10.13
CA GLY A 87 6.52 -18.61 -10.02
C GLY A 87 7.04 -17.46 -10.87
N THR A 88 6.27 -16.37 -10.93
CA THR A 88 6.70 -15.14 -11.60
C THR A 88 6.56 -13.98 -10.64
N THR A 89 7.62 -13.20 -10.47
CA THR A 89 7.61 -11.95 -9.73
C THR A 89 7.99 -10.80 -10.66
N CYS A 90 7.33 -9.67 -10.46
CA CYS A 90 7.49 -8.49 -11.28
C CYS A 90 7.43 -7.23 -10.42
N SER A 91 8.52 -6.47 -10.38
CA SER A 91 8.61 -5.19 -9.68
C SER A 91 8.57 -4.04 -10.66
N TYR A 92 7.81 -3.01 -10.34
CA TYR A 92 7.78 -1.74 -11.07
C TYR A 92 8.17 -0.60 -10.14
N VAL A 93 9.08 0.25 -10.61
CA VAL A 93 9.46 1.52 -9.97
C VAL A 93 9.52 2.57 -11.09
N PRO A 94 8.89 3.75 -10.95
CA PRO A 94 8.67 4.68 -12.07
C PRO A 94 9.93 5.01 -12.89
N ASP A 95 11.03 5.33 -12.21
CA ASP A 95 12.29 5.73 -12.85
C ASP A 95 13.16 4.54 -13.31
N LEU A 96 12.86 3.33 -12.83
CA LEU A 96 13.61 2.11 -13.16
C LEU A 96 12.88 1.26 -14.20
N GLY A 97 11.57 1.44 -14.36
CA GLY A 97 10.72 0.60 -15.19
C GLY A 97 10.41 -0.73 -14.51
N THR A 98 10.29 -1.79 -15.32
CA THR A 98 9.85 -3.12 -14.88
C THR A 98 11.01 -4.10 -14.80
N PHE A 99 11.09 -4.84 -13.70
CA PHE A 99 11.97 -5.99 -13.52
C PHE A 99 11.11 -7.25 -13.33
N THR A 100 11.38 -8.29 -14.11
CA THR A 100 10.66 -9.57 -14.04
C THR A 100 11.64 -10.72 -13.85
N ALA A 101 11.30 -11.66 -12.97
CA ALA A 101 12.10 -12.84 -12.72
C ALA A 101 11.23 -14.05 -12.32
N GLU A 102 11.82 -15.24 -12.39
CA GLU A 102 11.27 -16.42 -11.75
C GLU A 102 11.34 -16.27 -10.23
N CYS A 103 10.34 -16.80 -9.52
CA CYS A 103 10.31 -16.77 -8.06
C CYS A 103 9.92 -18.11 -7.43
N ASP A 104 10.21 -18.25 -6.14
CA ASP A 104 9.79 -19.39 -5.34
C ASP A 104 8.37 -19.21 -4.79
N ALA A 105 7.96 -20.11 -3.89
CA ALA A 105 6.64 -20.10 -3.24
C ALA A 105 6.36 -18.85 -2.38
N THR A 106 7.40 -18.11 -2.00
CA THR A 106 7.32 -16.90 -1.18
C THR A 106 7.37 -15.61 -1.99
N GLY A 107 7.58 -15.71 -3.31
CA GLY A 107 7.76 -14.55 -4.19
C GLY A 107 9.20 -14.07 -4.28
N GLU A 108 10.15 -14.74 -3.61
CA GLU A 108 11.58 -14.41 -3.68
C GLU A 108 12.19 -14.84 -5.01
N VAL A 109 13.07 -14.00 -5.55
CA VAL A 109 13.68 -14.21 -6.87
C VAL A 109 14.56 -15.45 -6.85
N VAL A 110 14.31 -16.38 -7.78
CA VAL A 110 15.14 -17.56 -7.98
C VAL A 110 16.17 -17.28 -9.06
N LEU A 111 17.45 -17.29 -8.67
CA LEU A 111 18.57 -17.09 -9.58
C LEU A 111 19.08 -18.44 -10.09
N SER A 112 18.53 -18.91 -11.20
CA SER A 112 19.03 -20.13 -11.85
C SER A 112 20.42 -19.92 -12.46
N PRO A 113 21.24 -20.99 -12.64
CA PRO A 113 22.56 -20.87 -13.26
C PRO A 113 22.55 -20.21 -14.65
N SER A 114 21.48 -20.39 -15.42
CA SER A 114 21.30 -19.75 -16.73
C SER A 114 21.03 -18.24 -16.60
N VAL A 115 20.38 -17.80 -15.51
CA VAL A 115 20.17 -16.39 -15.19
C VAL A 115 21.45 -15.74 -14.67
N THR A 116 22.24 -16.43 -13.85
CA THR A 116 23.50 -15.90 -13.28
C THR A 116 24.69 -15.95 -14.25
N ALA A 117 24.66 -16.83 -15.26
CA ALA A 117 25.67 -16.86 -16.31
C ALA A 117 25.57 -15.64 -17.26
N LYS A 118 24.36 -15.10 -17.50
CA LYS A 118 24.14 -13.93 -18.38
C LYS A 118 24.88 -12.65 -17.92
N PRO A 119 24.90 -12.29 -16.63
CA PRO A 119 25.66 -11.13 -16.14
C PRO A 119 27.17 -11.38 -16.02
N ALA A 120 27.64 -12.63 -16.02
CA ALA A 120 29.07 -12.91 -15.85
C ALA A 120 29.93 -12.19 -16.91
N GLY A 121 30.94 -11.45 -16.47
CA GLY A 121 31.83 -10.68 -17.34
C GLY A 121 31.30 -9.31 -17.80
N LYS A 122 30.08 -8.91 -17.38
CA LYS A 122 29.56 -7.54 -17.64
C LYS A 122 30.04 -6.55 -16.58
N PRO A 123 29.97 -5.23 -16.84
CA PRO A 123 30.17 -4.20 -15.81
C PRO A 123 29.24 -4.39 -14.60
N ALA A 124 29.72 -4.04 -13.39
CA ALA A 124 29.03 -4.35 -12.14
C ALA A 124 27.62 -3.74 -12.02
N ASP A 125 27.43 -2.53 -12.54
CA ASP A 125 26.15 -1.83 -12.66
C ASP A 125 25.16 -2.60 -13.54
N VAL A 126 25.63 -3.15 -14.67
CA VAL A 126 24.81 -3.98 -15.56
C VAL A 126 24.45 -5.30 -14.88
N GLN A 127 25.39 -5.92 -14.15
CA GLN A 127 25.11 -7.14 -13.39
C GLN A 127 24.03 -6.90 -12.33
N GLN A 128 24.16 -5.82 -11.54
CA GLN A 128 23.19 -5.45 -10.52
C GLN A 128 21.81 -5.20 -11.11
N THR A 129 21.75 -4.52 -12.26
CA THR A 129 20.50 -4.26 -12.98
C THR A 129 19.83 -5.54 -13.44
N LEU A 130 20.60 -6.47 -14.03
CA LEU A 130 20.08 -7.79 -14.45
C LEU A 130 19.60 -8.66 -13.28
N LEU A 131 20.14 -8.42 -12.08
CA LEU A 131 19.74 -9.11 -10.85
C LEU A 131 18.65 -8.34 -10.07
N GLY A 132 18.06 -7.28 -10.64
CA GLY A 132 17.00 -6.52 -10.02
C GLY A 132 17.40 -5.81 -8.72
N VAL A 133 18.70 -5.59 -8.48
CA VAL A 133 19.20 -4.96 -7.25
C VAL A 133 18.64 -3.54 -7.09
N PRO A 134 18.65 -2.66 -8.12
CA PRO A 134 18.11 -1.30 -7.99
C PRO A 134 16.63 -1.26 -7.53
N TRP A 135 15.79 -2.13 -8.07
CA TRP A 135 14.37 -2.23 -7.67
C TRP A 135 14.22 -2.65 -6.21
N ARG A 136 14.93 -3.70 -5.79
CA ARG A 136 14.89 -4.18 -4.40
C ARG A 136 15.39 -3.12 -3.42
N THR A 137 16.45 -2.40 -3.77
CA THR A 137 16.96 -1.28 -2.96
C THR A 137 15.94 -0.15 -2.85
N ALA A 138 15.32 0.27 -3.96
CA ALA A 138 14.31 1.33 -3.96
C ALA A 138 13.07 0.95 -3.13
N ILE A 139 12.60 -0.30 -3.29
CA ILE A 139 11.48 -0.85 -2.53
C ILE A 139 11.79 -0.92 -1.02
N ALA A 140 12.95 -1.45 -0.65
CA ALA A 140 13.36 -1.59 0.75
C ALA A 140 13.54 -0.25 1.48
N ALA A 141 13.80 0.84 0.75
CA ALA A 141 13.90 2.18 1.31
C ALA A 141 12.53 2.80 1.65
N THR A 142 11.43 2.16 1.24
CA THR A 142 10.08 2.70 1.44
C THR A 142 9.49 2.22 2.76
N ALA A 143 8.97 3.15 3.57
CA ALA A 143 8.29 2.82 4.82
C ALA A 143 6.85 2.33 4.57
N ALA A 144 6.38 1.42 5.42
CA ALA A 144 4.97 1.07 5.46
C ALA A 144 4.14 2.29 5.93
N ASP A 145 3.03 2.56 5.26
CA ASP A 145 2.10 3.64 5.59
C ASP A 145 0.72 3.33 5.00
N ILE A 146 -0.28 4.14 5.33
CA ILE A 146 -1.60 4.11 4.71
C ILE A 146 -1.78 5.35 3.85
N VAL A 147 -2.03 5.12 2.56
CA VAL A 147 -2.42 6.17 1.61
C VAL A 147 -3.92 6.15 1.41
N THR A 148 -4.52 7.32 1.46
CA THR A 148 -5.96 7.55 1.31
C THR A 148 -6.26 8.27 0.01
N GLU A 149 -7.42 8.03 -0.60
CA GLU A 149 -7.95 8.89 -1.66
C GLU A 149 -8.02 10.36 -1.22
N PRO A 150 -7.96 11.32 -2.17
CA PRO A 150 -8.21 12.73 -1.88
C PRO A 150 -9.64 12.89 -1.32
N ASN A 151 -9.83 13.81 -0.37
CA ASN A 151 -11.08 14.08 0.35
C ASN A 151 -11.42 13.11 1.50
N LEU A 152 -10.49 12.23 1.89
CA LEU A 152 -10.59 11.52 3.15
C LEU A 152 -10.02 12.35 4.31
N TYR A 153 -10.63 12.18 5.48
CA TYR A 153 -10.26 12.89 6.69
C TYR A 153 -9.50 11.93 7.62
N ILE A 154 -8.54 12.46 8.39
CA ILE A 154 -7.75 11.66 9.33
C ILE A 154 -8.13 12.06 10.75
N GLN A 155 -8.70 11.13 11.51
CA GLN A 155 -8.91 11.27 12.94
C GLN A 155 -7.69 10.76 13.71
N TYR A 156 -7.02 11.66 14.42
CA TYR A 156 -6.02 11.31 15.42
C TYR A 156 -6.71 11.16 16.77
N THR A 157 -6.46 10.05 17.47
CA THR A 157 -6.99 9.79 18.80
C THR A 157 -5.87 9.78 19.81
N TYR A 158 -5.93 10.68 20.79
CA TYR A 158 -5.02 10.74 21.91
C TYR A 158 -5.65 10.10 23.13
N PHE A 159 -5.18 8.90 23.50
CA PHE A 159 -5.86 8.08 24.51
C PHE A 159 -5.75 8.62 25.94
N ARG A 160 -4.82 9.55 26.22
CA ARG A 160 -4.63 10.09 27.57
C ARG A 160 -5.76 11.02 27.98
N THR A 161 -6.19 11.91 27.08
CA THR A 161 -7.26 12.89 27.35
C THR A 161 -8.55 12.56 26.61
N TRP A 162 -8.56 11.50 25.78
CA TRP A 162 -9.64 11.20 24.85
C TRP A 162 -9.95 12.36 23.91
N ASP A 163 -8.92 13.15 23.56
CA ASP A 163 -9.03 14.16 22.53
C ASP A 163 -8.97 13.50 21.16
N HIS A 164 -9.83 13.97 20.25
CA HIS A 164 -9.72 13.64 18.85
C HIS A 164 -9.69 14.89 17.99
N VAL A 165 -8.82 14.84 16.99
CA VAL A 165 -8.75 15.85 15.95
C VAL A 165 -8.92 15.17 14.63
N VAL A 166 -9.89 15.67 13.87
CA VAL A 166 -10.07 15.31 12.48
C VAL A 166 -9.37 16.38 11.66
N MET A 167 -8.37 15.96 10.90
CA MET A 167 -7.69 16.81 9.94
C MET A 167 -8.24 16.52 8.55
N ASP A 168 -8.53 17.60 7.83
CA ASP A 168 -8.64 17.55 6.38
C ASP A 168 -7.23 17.68 5.80
N PRO A 169 -6.63 16.61 5.25
CA PRO A 169 -5.28 16.65 4.70
C PRO A 169 -5.16 17.57 3.48
N ALA A 170 -6.25 17.80 2.73
CA ALA A 170 -6.22 18.66 1.55
C ALA A 170 -6.22 20.14 1.93
N ASN A 171 -7.07 20.54 2.88
CA ASN A 171 -7.26 21.95 3.24
C ASN A 171 -6.46 22.38 4.47
N LYS A 172 -5.75 21.44 5.13
CA LYS A 172 -5.13 21.64 6.46
C LYS A 172 -6.12 22.21 7.49
N SER A 173 -7.42 22.03 7.24
CA SER A 173 -8.48 22.55 8.11
C SER A 173 -8.74 21.56 9.24
N ARG A 174 -8.95 22.10 10.43
CA ARG A 174 -9.14 21.32 11.66
C ARG A 174 -10.62 21.23 11.99
N ILE A 175 -11.13 20.01 12.10
CA ILE A 175 -12.43 19.72 12.68
C ILE A 175 -12.18 19.02 14.02
N VAL A 176 -12.51 19.68 15.12
CA VAL A 176 -12.35 19.06 16.44
C VAL A 176 -13.57 18.18 16.72
N LEU A 177 -13.37 16.86 16.70
CA LEU A 177 -14.37 15.90 17.18
C LEU A 177 -13.94 15.44 18.57
N ARG A 178 -14.62 15.84 19.63
CA ARG A 178 -14.29 15.40 21.00
C ARG A 178 -14.94 14.05 21.34
N THR A 179 -14.87 13.07 20.45
CA THR A 179 -15.46 11.75 20.67
C THR A 179 -14.91 10.65 19.75
N THR A 180 -14.89 9.41 20.24
CA THR A 180 -14.73 8.17 19.47
C THR A 180 -16.04 7.53 19.04
N ASP A 181 -17.19 8.06 19.50
CA ASP A 181 -18.49 7.42 19.32
C ASP A 181 -18.91 7.47 17.86
N ASN A 182 -19.12 6.28 17.28
CA ASN A 182 -19.48 6.15 15.87
C ASN A 182 -20.73 6.95 15.51
N TRP A 183 -21.72 7.04 16.42
CA TRP A 183 -22.96 7.77 16.16
C TRP A 183 -22.77 9.29 16.15
N ILE A 184 -21.85 9.85 16.95
CA ILE A 184 -21.54 11.30 16.90
C ILE A 184 -20.72 11.61 15.65
N ILE A 185 -19.77 10.74 15.30
CA ILE A 185 -19.00 10.81 14.05
C ILE A 185 -19.97 10.78 12.85
N ALA A 186 -20.91 9.84 12.84
CA ALA A 186 -21.99 9.75 11.84
C ALA A 186 -22.90 10.97 11.82
N GLY A 187 -23.30 11.49 12.99
CA GLY A 187 -24.11 12.71 13.11
C GLY A 187 -23.39 13.98 12.59
N ARG A 188 -22.06 13.94 12.47
CA ARG A 188 -21.24 14.98 11.83
C ARG A 188 -20.98 14.72 10.35
N GLY A 189 -21.64 13.71 9.78
CA GLY A 189 -21.51 13.30 8.38
C GLY A 189 -20.24 12.52 8.10
N PHE A 190 -19.60 11.91 9.10
CA PHE A 190 -18.40 11.08 8.90
C PHE A 190 -18.69 9.61 9.13
N THR A 191 -17.89 8.72 8.55
CA THR A 191 -17.88 7.31 8.92
C THR A 191 -16.47 6.75 8.85
N ARG A 192 -16.15 5.74 9.66
CA ARG A 192 -14.82 5.14 9.74
C ARG A 192 -14.57 4.18 8.58
N ALA A 193 -13.48 4.42 7.86
CA ALA A 193 -12.97 3.50 6.83
C ALA A 193 -11.89 2.55 7.36
N HIS A 194 -11.18 2.93 8.44
CA HIS A 194 -10.11 2.14 9.03
C HIS A 194 -10.03 2.35 10.55
N HIS A 195 -9.85 1.28 11.32
CA HIS A 195 -9.71 1.36 12.78
C HIS A 195 -8.26 1.58 13.19
N GLY A 196 -7.99 2.76 13.77
CA GLY A 196 -6.78 3.16 14.50
C GLY A 196 -5.49 2.35 14.32
N THR A 197 -4.55 2.87 13.52
CA THR A 197 -3.15 2.41 13.50
C THR A 197 -2.31 3.26 14.45
N ASP A 198 -1.43 2.65 15.24
CA ASP A 198 -0.49 3.40 16.08
C ASP A 198 0.47 4.22 15.21
N LEU A 199 0.72 5.48 15.59
CA LEU A 199 1.73 6.32 14.95
C LEU A 199 3.14 5.94 15.41
N ASP A 200 4.12 6.04 14.51
CA ASP A 200 5.54 6.02 14.88
C ASP A 200 5.96 7.31 15.60
N GLU A 201 7.10 7.29 16.30
CA GLU A 201 7.57 8.42 17.12
C GLU A 201 7.79 9.72 16.32
N GLN A 202 8.22 9.63 15.07
CA GLN A 202 8.43 10.82 14.23
C GLN A 202 7.08 11.45 13.85
N SER A 203 6.13 10.63 13.40
CA SER A 203 4.76 11.05 13.09
C SER A 203 4.07 11.66 14.32
N LYS A 204 4.33 11.13 15.52
CA LYS A 204 3.86 11.72 16.78
C LYS A 204 4.48 13.10 17.00
N ALA A 205 5.80 13.23 16.90
CA ALA A 205 6.52 14.49 17.10
C ALA A 205 6.06 15.59 16.13
N ASP A 206 5.87 15.25 14.85
CA ASP A 206 5.37 16.19 13.84
C ASP A 206 3.92 16.62 14.13
N LEU A 207 3.06 15.70 14.55
CA LEU A 207 1.70 16.02 14.95
C LEU A 207 1.69 16.94 16.18
N VAL A 208 2.58 16.70 17.15
CA VAL A 208 2.74 17.51 18.37
C VAL A 208 3.16 18.93 18.03
N ALA A 209 4.21 19.08 17.21
CA ALA A 209 4.75 20.38 16.82
C ALA A 209 3.68 21.26 16.15
N ASN A 210 2.77 20.64 15.39
CA ASN A 210 1.68 21.33 14.70
C ASN A 210 0.43 21.54 15.57
N ASN A 211 0.37 21.00 16.80
CA ASN A 211 -0.80 21.08 17.68
C ASN A 211 -0.40 21.42 19.13
N PRO A 212 0.14 22.61 19.41
CA PRO A 212 0.68 22.97 20.72
C PRO A 212 -0.37 23.05 21.84
N SER A 213 -1.67 23.09 21.50
CA SER A 213 -2.76 23.06 22.50
C SER A 213 -2.98 21.67 23.10
N TRP A 214 -2.29 20.65 22.62
CA TRP A 214 -2.35 19.30 23.17
C TRP A 214 -1.23 19.19 24.21
N ASN A 215 -1.60 18.98 25.48
CA ASN A 215 -0.62 18.70 26.55
C ASN A 215 -0.13 17.26 26.38
N TRP A 216 0.86 17.09 25.51
CA TRP A 216 1.44 15.82 25.14
C TRP A 216 2.33 15.26 26.24
N ALA A 217 2.19 13.96 26.51
CA ALA A 217 3.17 13.19 27.28
C ALA A 217 3.83 12.14 26.36
N PRO A 218 5.16 11.99 26.39
CA PRO A 218 5.91 11.07 25.53
C PRO A 218 5.39 9.62 25.55
N GLU A 219 4.89 9.15 26.69
CA GLU A 219 4.36 7.79 26.87
C GLU A 219 2.97 7.53 26.26
N SER A 220 2.38 8.52 25.59
CA SER A 220 0.99 8.43 25.16
C SER A 220 0.81 7.69 23.84
N ARG A 221 -0.20 6.81 23.81
CA ARG A 221 -0.65 6.15 22.59
C ARG A 221 -1.45 7.12 21.71
N ILE A 222 -1.11 7.18 20.43
CA ILE A 222 -1.86 7.94 19.42
C ILE A 222 -2.17 7.00 18.26
N THR A 223 -3.44 6.95 17.89
CA THR A 223 -3.86 6.21 16.71
C THR A 223 -4.36 7.13 15.59
N LYS A 224 -4.08 6.72 14.35
CA LYS A 224 -4.57 7.29 13.09
C LYS A 224 -5.75 6.46 12.60
N THR A 225 -6.93 7.08 12.55
CA THR A 225 -8.18 6.50 12.05
C THR A 225 -8.58 7.24 10.78
N ILE A 226 -8.98 6.53 9.73
CA ILE A 226 -9.41 7.16 8.47
C ILE A 226 -10.92 7.31 8.49
N LEU A 227 -11.38 8.52 8.18
CA LEU A 227 -12.79 8.88 8.08
C LEU A 227 -13.12 9.28 6.64
N TYR A 228 -14.31 8.93 6.16
CA TYR A 228 -14.92 9.50 4.97
C TYR A 228 -16.06 10.42 5.35
N ARG A 229 -16.27 11.49 4.58
CA ARG A 229 -17.44 12.35 4.73
C ARG A 229 -18.54 11.87 3.80
N LEU A 230 -19.71 11.59 4.35
CA LEU A 230 -20.92 11.33 3.59
C LEU A 230 -21.27 12.62 2.84
N SER A 231 -21.36 12.54 1.52
CA SER A 231 -21.91 13.63 0.71
C SER A 231 -23.31 13.93 1.24
N SER A 232 -23.58 15.18 1.61
CA SER A 232 -24.95 15.61 1.94
C SER A 232 -25.78 15.47 0.67
N SER A 233 -26.64 14.44 0.63
CA SER A 233 -27.66 14.23 -0.41
C SER A 233 -28.69 15.35 -0.40
#